data_AF-A0A662N9N9-F1
#
_entry.id   AF-A0A662N9N9-F1
#
_cell.length_a   1.000
_cell.length_b   1.000
_cell.length_c   1.000
_cell.angle_alpha   90.00
_cell.angle_beta   90.00
_cell.angle_gamma   90.00
#
_symmetry.space_group_name_H-M   'P 1'
#
loop_
_entity.id
_entity.type
_entity.pdbx_description
1 polymer ?
#
loop_
_entity_poly.entity_id
_entity_poly.type
_entity_poly.pdbx_seq_one_letter_code
_entity_poly.pdbx_strand_id
1 'polypeptide(L)'
;MKKIFVKNRELVVPGTLLAQGPFKNGRGTFKEGNRIYSTVIGLVRISNDTVSVVPLEGPYIPEVGDNVIGKVVDVKFSNWVVDIGAPYQATLRVQDAVEGKIDILKTDLRKIFDIGDIIYAKVKAFNEINQIDL
;
A
#
# COMPACT_ATOMS: atom_id res chain seq x y z
N MET A 1 27.54 -0.35 -18.20
CA MET A 1 27.60 1.12 -18.04
C MET A 1 26.31 1.59 -17.39
N LYS A 2 26.39 2.57 -16.48
CA LYS A 2 25.26 3.16 -15.77
C LYS A 2 24.80 4.41 -16.55
N LYS A 3 23.54 4.44 -16.99
CA LYS A 3 22.99 5.55 -17.77
C LYS A 3 21.57 5.84 -17.35
N ILE A 4 21.24 7.12 -17.20
CA ILE A 4 19.88 7.60 -16.95
C ILE A 4 19.44 8.35 -18.20
N PHE A 5 18.21 8.11 -18.66
CA PHE A 5 17.66 8.70 -19.88
C PHE A 5 16.69 9.86 -19.62
N VAL A 6 16.25 10.03 -18.36
CA VAL A 6 15.27 11.02 -17.91
C VAL A 6 15.84 11.91 -16.80
N LYS A 7 15.24 13.07 -16.59
CA LYS A 7 15.57 13.99 -15.50
C LYS A 7 14.69 13.73 -14.27
N ASN A 8 15.16 14.14 -13.11
CA ASN A 8 14.34 14.13 -11.90
C ASN A 8 13.14 15.07 -12.08
N ARG A 9 11.95 14.64 -11.63
CA ARG A 9 10.65 15.31 -11.84
C ARG A 9 10.21 15.44 -13.29
N GLU A 10 10.79 14.70 -14.22
CA GLU A 10 10.29 14.61 -15.59
C GLU A 10 8.98 13.83 -15.64
N LEU A 11 8.03 14.31 -16.42
CA LEU A 11 6.76 13.62 -16.66
C LEU A 11 7.01 12.47 -17.63
N VAL A 12 6.60 11.26 -17.25
CA VAL A 12 6.75 10.05 -18.06
C VAL A 12 5.43 9.31 -18.20
N VAL A 13 5.36 8.47 -19.21
CA VAL A 13 4.23 7.58 -19.50
C VAL A 13 4.65 6.11 -19.39
N PRO A 14 3.71 5.16 -19.22
CA PRO A 14 4.02 3.74 -19.22
C PRO A 14 4.84 3.32 -20.45
N GLY A 15 5.88 2.52 -20.24
CA GLY A 15 6.81 2.09 -21.27
C GLY A 15 8.00 3.03 -21.52
N THR A 16 8.04 4.21 -20.90
CA THR A 16 9.17 5.14 -21.02
C THR A 16 10.44 4.54 -20.40
N LEU A 17 11.56 4.51 -21.13
CA LEU A 17 12.87 4.05 -20.63
C LEU A 17 13.46 5.10 -19.68
N LEU A 18 13.67 4.72 -18.41
CA LEU A 18 14.15 5.63 -17.37
C LEU A 18 15.66 5.51 -17.17
N ALA A 19 16.16 4.29 -17.05
CA ALA A 19 17.57 4.03 -16.76
C ALA A 19 18.03 2.67 -17.29
N GLN A 20 19.35 2.54 -17.48
CA GLN A 20 20.02 1.29 -17.84
C GLN A 20 21.25 1.09 -16.96
N GLY A 21 21.41 -0.10 -16.39
CA GLY A 21 22.51 -0.43 -15.50
C GLY A 21 22.06 -0.98 -14.15
N PRO A 22 22.99 -1.08 -13.17
CA PRO A 22 22.76 -1.67 -11.86
C PRO A 22 21.94 -0.76 -10.93
N PHE A 23 20.83 -0.22 -11.42
CA PHE A 23 19.86 0.53 -10.62
C PHE A 23 18.88 -0.41 -9.92
N LYS A 24 18.42 0.02 -8.76
CA LYS A 24 17.30 -0.56 -8.03
C LYS A 24 16.00 -0.08 -8.67
N ASN A 25 15.09 -1.02 -8.87
CA ASN A 25 13.72 -0.76 -9.28
C ASN A 25 12.95 -0.23 -8.04
N GLY A 26 12.30 0.93 -8.18
CA GLY A 26 11.37 1.46 -7.19
C GLY A 26 9.93 1.48 -7.70
N ARG A 27 9.01 1.96 -6.86
CA ARG A 27 7.56 2.06 -7.17
C ARG A 27 7.32 2.73 -8.53
N GLY A 28 6.29 2.26 -9.24
CA GLY A 28 5.90 2.79 -10.55
C GLY A 28 6.85 2.42 -11.69
N THR A 29 7.76 1.45 -11.48
CA THR A 29 8.70 0.99 -12.51
C THR A 29 8.75 -0.53 -12.59
N PHE A 30 9.15 -1.04 -13.76
CA PHE A 30 9.48 -2.44 -13.95
C PHE A 30 10.86 -2.58 -14.59
N LYS A 31 11.50 -3.72 -14.39
CA LYS A 31 12.84 -3.99 -14.90
C LYS A 31 12.78 -5.13 -15.91
N GLU A 32 13.37 -4.91 -17.08
CA GLU A 32 13.54 -5.92 -18.12
C GLU A 32 15.04 -5.99 -18.47
N GLY A 33 15.67 -7.11 -18.12
CA GLY A 33 17.12 -7.27 -18.18
C GLY A 33 17.84 -6.20 -17.36
N ASN A 34 18.56 -5.31 -18.04
CA ASN A 34 19.32 -4.22 -17.42
C ASN A 34 18.68 -2.83 -17.65
N ARG A 35 17.42 -2.77 -18.08
CA ARG A 35 16.68 -1.54 -18.37
C ARG A 35 15.50 -1.41 -17.40
N ILE A 36 15.23 -0.18 -16.97
CA ILE A 36 14.11 0.17 -16.09
C ILE A 36 13.16 1.06 -16.89
N TYR A 37 11.88 0.71 -16.88
CA TYR A 37 10.82 1.42 -17.58
C TYR A 37 9.73 1.85 -16.62
N SER A 38 8.99 2.90 -16.97
CA SER A 38 7.80 3.30 -16.21
C SER A 38 6.64 2.32 -16.41
N THR A 39 5.87 2.03 -15.36
CA THR A 39 4.57 1.33 -15.45
C THR A 39 3.38 2.28 -15.40
N VAL A 40 3.59 3.55 -15.03
CA VAL A 40 2.52 4.52 -14.75
C VAL A 40 2.79 5.86 -15.42
N ILE A 41 1.76 6.71 -15.48
CA ILE A 41 1.92 8.14 -15.80
C ILE A 41 2.31 8.86 -14.51
N GLY A 42 3.44 9.57 -14.50
CA GLY A 42 3.96 10.11 -13.26
C GLY A 42 5.21 10.95 -13.39
N LEU A 43 5.68 11.46 -12.26
CA LEU A 43 6.94 12.20 -12.15
C LEU A 43 8.06 11.27 -11.72
N VAL A 44 9.16 11.27 -12.47
CA VAL A 44 10.35 10.49 -12.13
C VAL A 44 10.94 10.99 -10.81
N ARG A 45 11.28 10.05 -9.92
CA ARG A 45 12.04 10.31 -8.70
C ARG A 45 13.33 9.49 -8.74
N ILE A 46 14.45 10.19 -8.74
CA ILE A 46 15.78 9.58 -8.69
C ILE A 46 16.35 9.85 -7.31
N SER A 47 16.62 8.78 -6.55
CA SER A 47 17.19 8.88 -5.22
C SER A 47 18.25 7.81 -5.02
N ASN A 48 19.51 8.23 -4.81
CA ASN A 48 20.67 7.34 -4.74
C ASN A 48 20.77 6.46 -6.00
N ASP A 49 20.62 5.14 -5.83
CA ASP A 49 20.62 4.14 -6.90
C ASP A 49 19.23 3.59 -7.24
N THR A 50 18.16 4.21 -6.71
CA THR A 50 16.78 3.79 -6.97
C THR A 50 16.11 4.78 -7.93
N VAL A 51 15.51 4.24 -8.98
CA VAL A 51 14.66 4.99 -9.90
C VAL A 51 13.21 4.55 -9.67
N SER A 52 12.36 5.51 -9.35
CA SER A 52 10.92 5.31 -9.18
C SER A 52 10.13 6.35 -9.96
N VAL A 53 8.84 6.10 -10.12
CA VAL A 53 7.89 7.06 -10.72
C VAL A 53 6.78 7.27 -9.71
N VAL A 54 6.58 8.53 -9.31
CA VAL A 54 5.46 8.94 -8.47
C VAL A 54 4.25 9.12 -9.38
N PRO A 55 3.20 8.28 -9.26
CA PRO A 55 2.04 8.38 -10.13
C PRO A 55 1.31 9.72 -9.93
N LEU A 56 0.72 10.26 -10.99
CA LEU A 56 -0.11 11.47 -10.90
C LEU A 56 -1.49 11.19 -10.29
N GLU A 57 -1.97 9.96 -10.42
CA GLU A 57 -3.27 9.51 -9.96
C GLU A 57 -3.17 8.04 -9.54
N GLY A 58 -3.99 7.64 -8.57
CA GLY A 58 -4.12 6.26 -8.15
C GLY A 58 -4.61 6.15 -6.71
N PRO A 59 -5.07 4.96 -6.31
CA PRO A 59 -5.43 4.71 -4.93
C PRO A 59 -4.19 4.69 -4.04
N TYR A 60 -4.41 4.74 -2.74
CA TYR A 60 -3.34 4.58 -1.77
C TYR A 60 -2.80 3.13 -1.81
N ILE A 61 -1.49 2.97 -2.01
CA ILE A 61 -0.82 1.66 -1.97
C ILE A 61 -0.12 1.50 -0.62
N PRO A 62 -0.64 0.65 0.27
CA PRO A 62 -0.19 0.58 1.66
C PRO A 62 1.26 0.13 1.81
N GLU A 63 1.96 0.71 2.78
CA GLU A 63 3.23 0.21 3.30
C GLU A 63 3.10 -0.24 4.75
N VAL A 64 3.85 -1.27 5.10
CA VAL A 64 3.96 -1.70 6.50
C VAL A 64 4.51 -0.54 7.32
N GLY A 65 3.77 -0.17 8.36
CA GLY A 65 4.11 0.95 9.24
C GLY A 65 3.29 2.23 9.00
N ASP A 66 2.52 2.31 7.91
CA ASP A 66 1.68 3.48 7.63
C ASP A 66 0.57 3.63 8.66
N ASN A 67 0.36 4.86 9.14
CA ASN A 67 -0.80 5.20 9.96
C ASN A 67 -1.93 5.65 9.05
N VAL A 68 -3.09 5.02 9.22
CA VAL A 68 -4.26 5.20 8.35
C VAL A 68 -5.51 5.49 9.16
N ILE A 69 -6.42 6.24 8.56
CA ILE A 69 -7.78 6.39 9.05
C ILE A 69 -8.67 5.57 8.12
N GLY A 70 -9.42 4.63 8.68
CA GLY A 70 -10.28 3.74 7.91
C GLY A 70 -11.72 3.77 8.40
N LYS A 71 -12.63 3.38 7.54
CA LYS A 71 -14.05 3.20 7.87
C LYS A 71 -14.38 1.72 7.94
N VAL A 72 -15.03 1.28 9.02
CA VAL A 72 -15.53 -0.09 9.13
C VAL A 72 -16.68 -0.26 8.13
N VAL A 73 -16.51 -1.23 7.23
CA VAL A 73 -17.49 -1.53 6.17
C VAL A 73 -18.21 -2.86 6.36
N ASP A 74 -17.64 -3.76 7.17
CA ASP A 74 -18.26 -5.03 7.53
C ASP A 74 -17.72 -5.53 8.88
N VAL A 75 -18.53 -6.32 9.58
CA VAL A 75 -18.20 -6.94 10.87
C VAL A 75 -18.39 -8.45 10.73
N LYS A 76 -17.28 -9.19 10.75
CA LYS A 76 -17.26 -10.65 10.65
C LYS A 76 -17.14 -11.29 12.02
N PHE A 77 -17.14 -12.62 12.07
CA PHE A 77 -17.08 -13.37 13.33
C PHE A 77 -15.85 -13.03 14.20
N SER A 78 -14.68 -12.80 13.60
CA SER A 78 -13.41 -12.60 14.33
C SER A 78 -12.57 -11.40 13.88
N ASN A 79 -13.13 -10.55 13.04
CA ASN A 79 -12.45 -9.38 12.49
C ASN A 79 -13.43 -8.34 11.94
N TRP A 80 -12.93 -7.12 11.77
CA TRP A 80 -13.58 -6.04 11.03
C TRP A 80 -12.94 -5.90 9.67
N VAL A 81 -13.76 -5.64 8.66
CA VAL A 81 -13.30 -5.21 7.35
C VAL A 81 -13.33 -3.69 7.33
N VAL A 82 -12.20 -3.10 6.95
CA VAL A 82 -11.95 -1.67 7.05
C VAL A 82 -11.53 -1.14 5.69
N ASP A 83 -12.25 -0.14 5.19
CA ASP A 83 -11.87 0.62 4.01
C ASP A 83 -10.89 1.73 4.39
N ILE A 84 -9.68 1.67 3.85
CA ILE A 84 -8.60 2.64 4.08
C ILE A 84 -8.25 3.42 2.80
N GLY A 85 -9.10 3.36 1.76
CA GLY A 85 -8.83 4.01 0.47
C GLY A 85 -7.74 3.33 -0.39
N ALA A 86 -7.37 2.10 -0.02
CA ALA A 86 -6.51 1.24 -0.81
C ALA A 86 -7.33 0.50 -1.90
N PRO A 87 -6.70 -0.07 -2.94
CA PRO A 87 -7.41 -0.89 -3.91
C PRO A 87 -8.04 -2.16 -3.29
N TYR A 88 -7.63 -2.52 -2.07
CA TYR A 88 -8.07 -3.71 -1.35
C TYR A 88 -8.53 -3.32 0.06
N GLN A 89 -9.51 -4.07 0.58
CA GLN A 89 -10.00 -3.85 1.94
C GLN A 89 -9.00 -4.40 2.96
N ALA A 90 -8.84 -3.68 4.06
CA ALA A 90 -8.00 -4.09 5.16
C ALA A 90 -8.79 -4.89 6.20
N THR A 91 -8.10 -5.75 6.93
CA THR A 91 -8.69 -6.57 7.99
C THR A 91 -8.09 -6.17 9.33
N LEU A 92 -8.93 -5.82 10.30
CA LEU A 92 -8.54 -5.62 11.69
C LEU A 92 -9.00 -6.81 12.51
N ARG A 93 -8.06 -7.55 13.12
CA ARG A 93 -8.39 -8.73 13.92
C ARG A 93 -8.71 -8.33 15.36
N VAL A 94 -9.60 -9.08 16.01
CA VAL A 94 -9.99 -8.82 17.42
C VAL A 94 -8.79 -8.74 18.36
N GLN A 95 -7.81 -9.64 18.18
CA GLN A 95 -6.59 -9.69 18.98
C GLN A 95 -5.71 -8.42 18.85
N ASP A 96 -5.85 -7.69 17.75
CA ASP A 96 -5.06 -6.49 17.44
C ASP A 96 -5.82 -5.22 17.85
N ALA A 97 -7.15 -5.30 17.99
CA ALA A 97 -8.01 -4.19 18.36
C ALA A 97 -8.25 -4.02 19.87
N VAL A 98 -8.12 -5.09 20.66
CA VAL A 98 -8.51 -5.06 22.08
C VAL A 98 -7.42 -5.62 22.99
N GLU A 99 -7.21 -4.95 24.11
CA GLU A 99 -6.34 -5.42 25.18
C GLU A 99 -7.06 -6.48 26.02
N GLY A 100 -6.54 -7.71 26.03
CA GLY A 100 -7.02 -8.81 26.86
C GLY A 100 -7.67 -9.98 26.09
N LYS A 101 -8.12 -11.00 26.82
CA LYS A 101 -8.77 -12.17 26.24
C LYS A 101 -10.27 -11.91 26.07
N ILE A 102 -10.72 -11.83 24.82
CA ILE A 102 -12.15 -11.78 24.49
C ILE A 102 -12.63 -13.18 24.12
N ASP A 103 -13.76 -13.59 24.72
CA ASP A 103 -14.50 -14.77 24.26
C ASP A 103 -15.34 -14.36 23.03
N ILE A 104 -14.78 -14.62 21.84
CA ILE A 104 -15.37 -14.26 20.54
C ILE A 104 -16.74 -14.92 20.35
N LEU A 105 -16.98 -16.07 20.99
CA LEU A 105 -18.26 -16.79 20.88
C LEU A 105 -19.38 -16.13 21.69
N LYS A 106 -19.04 -15.29 22.67
CA LYS A 106 -20.01 -14.61 23.55
C LYS A 106 -20.09 -13.11 23.33
N THR A 107 -19.13 -12.55 22.60
CA THR A 107 -18.99 -11.10 22.46
C THR A 107 -19.45 -10.69 21.07
N ASP A 108 -20.46 -9.82 21.02
CA ASP A 108 -20.85 -9.16 19.78
C ASP A 108 -19.83 -8.07 19.44
N LEU A 109 -19.07 -8.27 18.36
CA LEU A 109 -18.01 -7.35 17.92
C LEU A 109 -18.56 -5.98 17.49
N ARG A 110 -19.85 -5.87 17.15
CA ARG A 110 -20.50 -4.60 16.82
C ARG A 110 -20.55 -3.62 18.00
N LYS A 111 -20.39 -4.12 19.23
CA LYS A 111 -20.31 -3.27 20.42
C LYS A 111 -18.98 -2.53 20.55
N ILE A 112 -17.96 -2.94 19.80
CA ILE A 112 -16.63 -2.33 19.82
C ILE A 112 -16.51 -1.37 18.63
N PHE A 113 -16.70 -1.90 17.41
CA PHE A 113 -16.84 -1.11 16.20
C PHE A 113 -17.98 -1.67 15.37
N ASP A 114 -18.86 -0.79 14.90
CA ASP A 114 -19.96 -1.11 13.99
C ASP A 114 -19.72 -0.52 12.60
N ILE A 115 -20.54 -0.94 11.64
CA ILE A 115 -20.46 -0.47 10.25
C ILE A 115 -20.69 1.05 10.21
N GLY A 116 -19.74 1.75 9.60
CA GLY A 116 -19.74 3.21 9.48
C GLY A 116 -18.78 3.90 10.45
N ASP A 117 -18.29 3.20 11.48
CA ASP A 117 -17.33 3.77 12.42
C ASP A 117 -16.00 4.10 11.74
N ILE A 118 -15.40 5.22 12.16
CA ILE A 118 -14.10 5.67 11.69
C ILE A 118 -13.05 5.32 12.74
N ILE A 119 -12.02 4.59 12.33
CA ILE A 119 -10.96 4.10 13.20
C ILE A 119 -9.59 4.60 12.74
N TYR A 120 -8.72 4.85 13.71
CA TYR A 120 -7.29 5.07 13.48
C TYR A 120 -6.54 3.75 13.67
N ALA A 121 -5.76 3.35 12.68
CA ALA A 121 -5.02 2.09 12.71
C ALA A 121 -3.64 2.24 12.04
N LYS A 122 -2.79 1.22 12.22
CA LYS A 122 -1.48 1.17 11.59
C LYS A 122 -1.38 -0.09 10.74
N VAL A 123 -0.86 0.00 9.52
CA VAL A 123 -0.66 -1.17 8.67
C VAL A 123 0.41 -2.06 9.31
N LYS A 124 -0.01 -3.20 9.85
CA LYS A 124 0.86 -4.18 10.51
C LYS A 124 1.53 -5.11 9.51
N ALA A 125 0.79 -5.53 8.48
CA ALA A 125 1.33 -6.38 7.42
C ALA A 125 0.64 -6.10 6.07
N PHE A 126 1.42 -6.22 4.99
CA PHE A 126 0.95 -6.19 3.61
C PHE A 126 1.74 -7.22 2.81
N ASN A 127 1.05 -8.13 2.10
CA ASN A 127 1.69 -9.25 1.40
C ASN A 127 1.44 -9.24 -0.12
N GLU A 128 2.09 -10.15 -0.84
CA GLU A 128 2.04 -10.27 -2.31
C GLU A 128 0.65 -10.65 -2.86
N ILE A 129 -0.25 -11.14 -1.99
CA ILE A 129 -1.64 -11.49 -2.33
C ILE A 129 -2.57 -10.29 -2.05
N ASN A 130 -1.99 -9.13 -1.73
CA ASN A 130 -2.68 -7.88 -1.40
C ASN A 130 -3.56 -7.93 -0.13
N GLN A 131 -3.26 -8.84 0.79
CA GLN A 131 -3.89 -8.84 2.09
C GLN A 131 -3.25 -7.76 2.96
N ILE A 132 -4.09 -6.89 3.52
CA ILE A 132 -3.70 -5.81 4.42
C ILE A 132 -4.23 -6.16 5.81
N ASP A 133 -3.32 -6.37 6.76
CA ASP A 133 -3.66 -6.53 8.17
C ASP A 133 -3.35 -5.21 8.90
N LEU A 134 -4.34 -4.69 9.63
CA LEU A 134 -4.23 -3.55 10.54
C LEU A 134 -3.85 -4.01 11.95
#